data_AF-A0A0D0JVQ6-F1
#
_entry.id   AF-A0A0D0JVQ6-F1
#
_cell.length_a   1.000
_cell.length_b   1.000
_cell.length_c   1.000
_cell.angle_alpha   90.00
_cell.angle_beta   90.00
_cell.angle_gamma   90.00
#
_symmetry.space_group_name_H-M   'P 1'
#
loop_
_entity.id
_entity.type
_entity.pdbx_description
1 polymer ?
#
loop_
_entity_poly.entity_id
_entity_poly.type
_entity_poly.pdbx_seq_one_letter_code
_entity_poly.pdbx_strand_id
1 'polypeptide(L)'
;MPQGVVTRARLKIRAKELAATLSGANADVRSELLLSDESNHLFGILDIAGAGSDGFIIDLKTGRDASAEPSPAIEHQMTFYAHLFQASYGTFPKNVIVFSLQRGPTEIQVAPSAVATLLDQIRAAQLTERTDARPEAYTCRFCPKRMTCQPHWDEVPGWERPDAIEGAIGNIERSSSGTAALLIGGRWLTGIPEKALPDGTAPGKFARAVRVRRRNDSEPEEWAAGSTTLIRITHAR
;
A
#
# COMPACT_ATOMS: atom_id res chain seq x y z
N MET A 1 -3.72 15.06 13.68
CA MET A 1 -4.47 15.76 12.61
C MET A 1 -4.97 14.73 11.60
N PRO A 2 -6.21 14.85 11.08
CA PRO A 2 -6.70 13.99 10.01
C PRO A 2 -5.80 14.13 8.77
N GLN A 3 -5.49 13.01 8.09
CA GLN A 3 -4.62 13.01 6.91
C GLN A 3 -5.09 13.99 5.83
N GLY A 4 -6.41 14.12 5.61
CA GLY A 4 -6.97 15.06 4.63
C GLY A 4 -6.65 16.53 4.91
N VAL A 5 -6.55 16.94 6.18
CA VAL A 5 -6.19 18.32 6.55
C VAL A 5 -4.73 18.60 6.21
N VAL A 6 -3.84 17.62 6.48
CA VAL A 6 -2.41 17.71 6.16
C VAL A 6 -2.19 17.72 4.64
N THR A 7 -2.87 16.85 3.90
CA THR A 7 -2.82 16.81 2.43
C THR A 7 -3.26 18.14 1.83
N ARG A 8 -4.38 18.71 2.28
CA ARG A 8 -4.88 20.00 1.78
C ARG A 8 -3.92 21.14 2.07
N ALA A 9 -3.32 21.17 3.27
CA ALA A 9 -2.32 22.18 3.62
C ALA A 9 -1.07 22.08 2.72
N ARG A 10 -0.56 20.87 2.50
CA ARG A 10 0.60 20.62 1.62
C ARG A 10 0.32 21.01 0.18
N LEU A 11 -0.85 20.65 -0.35
CA LEU A 11 -1.26 21.05 -1.70
C LEU A 11 -1.34 22.57 -1.82
N LYS A 12 -1.91 23.28 -0.84
CA LYS A 12 -1.94 24.76 -0.84
C LYS A 12 -0.54 25.37 -0.87
N ILE A 13 0.41 24.79 -0.12
CA ILE A 13 1.80 25.26 -0.08
C ILE A 13 2.47 25.06 -1.45
N ARG A 14 2.27 23.90 -2.08
CA ARG A 14 2.95 23.50 -3.32
C ARG A 14 2.16 23.79 -4.61
N ALA A 15 0.96 24.36 -4.51
CA ALA A 15 0.10 24.65 -5.66
C ALA A 15 0.80 25.55 -6.69
N LYS A 16 1.63 26.50 -6.25
CA LYS A 16 2.41 27.36 -7.14
C LYS A 16 3.46 26.58 -7.94
N GLU A 17 4.12 25.60 -7.31
CA GLU A 17 5.11 24.74 -7.98
C GLU A 17 4.43 23.82 -8.98
N LEU A 18 3.30 23.19 -8.61
CA LEU A 18 2.53 22.38 -9.55
C LEU A 18 2.05 23.23 -10.74
N ALA A 19 1.51 24.42 -10.48
CA ALA A 19 1.10 25.34 -11.53
C ALA A 19 2.27 25.76 -12.44
N ALA A 20 3.47 25.96 -11.89
CA ALA A 20 4.67 26.24 -12.67
C ALA A 20 5.06 25.03 -13.56
N THR A 21 5.01 23.81 -13.03
CA THR A 21 5.23 22.58 -13.83
C THR A 21 4.22 22.47 -14.98
N LEU A 22 2.96 22.83 -14.72
CA LEU A 22 1.90 22.81 -15.73
C LEU A 22 1.98 23.98 -16.72
N SER A 23 2.57 25.11 -16.35
CA SER A 23 2.60 26.32 -17.19
C SER A 23 3.43 26.17 -18.49
N GLY A 24 4.33 25.18 -18.54
CA GLY A 24 5.06 24.79 -19.74
C GLY A 24 4.25 23.93 -20.71
N ALA A 25 3.06 23.46 -20.29
CA ALA A 25 2.18 22.64 -21.10
C ALA A 25 1.21 23.50 -21.92
N ASN A 26 1.14 23.24 -23.23
CA ASN A 26 0.09 23.80 -24.08
C ASN A 26 -1.31 23.34 -23.62
N ALA A 27 -2.35 24.05 -24.07
CA ALA A 27 -3.73 24.10 -23.56
C ALA A 27 -4.54 22.79 -23.43
N ASP A 28 -3.99 21.60 -23.64
CA ASP A 28 -4.70 20.30 -23.48
C ASP A 28 -4.16 19.52 -22.27
N VAL A 29 -4.18 20.16 -21.09
CA VAL A 29 -3.88 19.51 -19.81
C VAL A 29 -5.15 18.84 -19.29
N ARG A 30 -5.07 17.55 -18.99
CA ARG A 30 -6.17 16.75 -18.46
C ARG A 30 -5.76 16.09 -17.15
N SER A 31 -6.74 15.93 -16.26
CA SER A 31 -6.57 15.19 -15.00
C SER A 31 -7.40 13.92 -14.99
N GLU A 32 -6.99 12.91 -14.24
CA GLU A 32 -7.67 11.60 -14.12
C GLU A 32 -7.91 10.98 -15.50
N LEU A 33 -6.86 11.00 -16.33
CA LEU A 33 -6.94 10.58 -17.72
C LEU A 33 -6.81 9.06 -17.81
N LEU A 34 -7.87 8.39 -18.27
CA LEU A 34 -7.81 6.98 -18.65
C LEU A 34 -6.97 6.85 -19.93
N LEU A 35 -5.90 6.07 -19.85
CA LEU A 35 -5.06 5.66 -20.96
C LEU A 35 -5.17 4.14 -21.14
N SER A 36 -5.06 3.69 -22.38
CA SER A 36 -5.27 2.28 -22.74
C SER A 36 -4.35 1.85 -23.87
N ASP A 37 -3.93 0.59 -23.81
CA ASP A 37 -3.32 -0.15 -24.89
C ASP A 37 -4.12 -1.43 -25.10
N GLU A 38 -5.04 -1.38 -26.07
CA GLU A 38 -5.94 -2.50 -26.39
C GLU A 38 -5.18 -3.74 -26.88
N SER A 39 -4.02 -3.56 -27.51
CA SER A 39 -3.25 -4.69 -28.07
C SER A 39 -2.64 -5.57 -26.99
N ASN A 40 -2.31 -4.98 -25.84
CA ASN A 40 -1.75 -5.68 -24.69
C ASN A 40 -2.76 -5.82 -23.53
N HIS A 41 -4.00 -5.38 -23.73
CA HIS A 41 -5.05 -5.33 -22.70
C HIS A 41 -4.61 -4.58 -21.42
N LEU A 42 -3.91 -3.46 -21.61
CA LEU A 42 -3.40 -2.64 -20.51
C LEU A 42 -4.20 -1.35 -20.42
N PHE A 43 -4.47 -0.89 -19.20
CA PHE A 43 -5.10 0.39 -18.97
C PHE A 43 -4.65 0.96 -17.62
N GLY A 44 -4.79 2.27 -17.47
CA GLY A 44 -4.44 2.97 -16.25
C GLY A 44 -5.03 4.37 -16.22
N ILE A 45 -5.24 4.89 -15.02
CA ILE A 45 -5.72 6.27 -14.81
C ILE A 45 -4.52 7.10 -14.35
N LEU A 46 -4.11 8.04 -15.19
CA LEU A 46 -3.00 8.94 -14.92
C LEU A 46 -3.54 10.23 -14.29
N ASP A 47 -2.90 10.68 -13.21
CA ASP A 47 -3.38 11.84 -12.45
C ASP A 47 -3.42 13.11 -13.30
N ILE A 48 -2.36 13.40 -14.07
CA ILE A 48 -2.32 14.53 -15.01
C ILE A 48 -1.51 14.17 -16.26
N ALA A 49 -1.99 14.58 -17.44
CA ALA A 49 -1.24 14.48 -18.69
C ALA A 49 -1.48 15.72 -19.57
N GLY A 50 -0.60 15.96 -20.53
CA GLY A 50 -0.92 16.82 -21.66
C GLY A 50 -0.23 16.38 -22.94
N ALA A 51 -0.98 16.40 -24.04
CA ALA A 51 -0.62 15.84 -25.34
C ALA A 51 -0.01 16.87 -26.32
N GLY A 52 0.55 17.97 -25.81
CA GLY A 52 1.22 18.97 -26.63
C GLY A 52 2.46 18.42 -27.36
N SER A 53 3.13 19.28 -28.13
CA SER A 53 4.36 18.93 -28.89
C SER A 53 5.46 18.31 -28.01
N ASP A 54 5.50 18.69 -26.74
CA ASP A 54 6.39 18.17 -25.71
C ASP A 54 5.57 17.43 -24.64
N GLY A 55 4.85 16.37 -25.05
CA GLY A 55 3.92 15.64 -24.20
C GLY A 55 4.51 15.30 -22.81
N PHE A 56 3.69 15.33 -21.77
CA PHE A 56 4.14 15.09 -20.41
C PHE A 56 3.09 14.33 -19.59
N ILE A 57 3.58 13.67 -18.55
CA ILE A 57 2.75 12.93 -17.58
C ILE A 57 3.19 13.27 -16.16
N ILE A 58 2.23 13.38 -15.24
CA ILE A 58 2.46 13.62 -13.82
C ILE A 58 1.64 12.64 -12.99
N ASP A 59 2.27 11.97 -12.03
CA ASP A 59 1.61 11.21 -10.96
C ASP A 59 1.82 11.94 -9.61
N LEU A 60 0.75 12.09 -8.84
CA LEU A 60 0.71 12.82 -7.58
C LEU A 60 0.87 11.86 -6.39
N LYS A 61 1.91 12.08 -5.57
CA LYS A 61 2.14 11.28 -4.35
C LYS A 61 1.91 12.06 -3.07
N THR A 62 1.09 11.49 -2.18
CA THR A 62 0.70 12.10 -0.89
C THR A 62 1.40 11.46 0.33
N GLY A 63 1.95 10.25 0.16
CA GLY A 63 2.48 9.39 1.22
C GLY A 63 3.82 9.83 1.84
N ARG A 64 4.18 9.18 2.97
CA ARG A 64 5.50 9.34 3.64
C ARG A 64 6.65 8.69 2.87
N ASP A 65 6.32 7.80 1.93
CA ASP A 65 7.29 7.08 1.10
C ASP A 65 7.75 7.88 -0.13
N ALA A 66 7.48 9.19 -0.16
CA ALA A 66 8.28 10.08 -0.97
C ALA A 66 9.67 10.11 -0.34
N SER A 67 10.55 9.17 -0.69
CA SER A 67 12.01 9.24 -0.51
C SER A 67 12.60 10.34 -1.40
N ALA A 68 13.89 10.64 -1.26
CA ALA A 68 14.55 11.65 -2.12
C ALA A 68 14.66 11.14 -3.56
N GLU A 69 14.87 9.83 -3.68
CA GLU A 69 14.88 9.11 -4.93
C GLU A 69 13.54 8.38 -5.09
N PRO A 70 12.98 8.32 -6.31
CA PRO A 70 11.82 7.48 -6.61
C PRO A 70 12.09 6.03 -6.19
N SER A 71 11.10 5.37 -5.59
CA SER A 71 11.24 3.94 -5.31
C SER A 71 11.14 3.13 -6.62
N PRO A 72 11.68 1.90 -6.69
CA PRO A 72 11.55 1.05 -7.87
C PRO A 72 10.09 0.83 -8.30
N ALA A 73 9.15 0.82 -7.36
CA ALA A 73 7.72 0.72 -7.66
C ALA A 73 7.17 1.97 -8.36
N ILE A 74 7.65 3.17 -7.98
CA ILE A 74 7.30 4.42 -8.64
C ILE A 74 7.90 4.45 -10.05
N GLU A 75 9.17 4.08 -10.21
CA GLU A 75 9.82 4.01 -11.53
C GLU A 75 9.09 3.04 -12.46
N HIS A 76 8.71 1.86 -11.96
CA HIS A 76 7.93 0.88 -12.69
C HIS A 76 6.56 1.44 -13.11
N GLN A 77 5.84 2.10 -12.19
CA GLN A 77 4.55 2.73 -12.49
C GLN A 77 4.68 3.83 -13.55
N MET A 78 5.70 4.69 -13.44
CA MET A 78 5.89 5.78 -14.40
C MET A 78 6.35 5.27 -15.78
N THR A 79 7.13 4.19 -15.81
CA THR A 79 7.48 3.48 -17.06
C THR A 79 6.21 2.92 -17.72
N PHE A 80 5.32 2.32 -16.93
CA PHE A 80 4.03 1.83 -17.40
C PHE A 80 3.15 2.97 -17.97
N TYR A 81 3.05 4.11 -17.29
CA TYR A 81 2.29 5.24 -17.80
C TYR A 81 2.90 5.89 -19.03
N ALA A 82 4.23 5.92 -19.16
CA ALA A 82 4.88 6.40 -20.37
C ALA A 82 4.53 5.53 -21.60
N HIS A 83 4.47 4.22 -21.41
CA HIS A 83 3.95 3.29 -22.43
C HIS A 83 2.50 3.58 -22.80
N LEU A 84 1.60 3.66 -21.82
CA LEU A 84 0.17 3.92 -22.08
C LEU A 84 -0.06 5.27 -22.76
N PHE A 85 0.73 6.28 -22.41
CA PHE A 85 0.71 7.58 -23.08
C PHE A 85 1.11 7.44 -24.55
N GLN A 86 2.21 6.73 -24.84
CA GLN A 86 2.65 6.47 -26.21
C GLN A 86 1.60 5.70 -27.01
N ALA A 87 0.98 4.68 -26.42
CA ALA A 87 -0.07 3.91 -27.09
C ALA A 87 -1.30 4.78 -27.43
N SER A 88 -1.66 5.73 -26.57
CA SER A 88 -2.85 6.58 -26.74
C SER A 88 -2.62 7.77 -27.68
N TYR A 89 -1.41 8.35 -27.68
CA TYR A 89 -1.09 9.59 -28.40
C TYR A 89 -0.10 9.41 -29.57
N GLY A 90 0.47 8.21 -29.74
CA GLY A 90 1.44 7.91 -30.80
C GLY A 90 2.84 8.50 -30.58
N THR A 91 3.06 9.21 -29.47
CA THR A 91 4.35 9.85 -29.13
C THR A 91 4.75 9.53 -27.70
N PHE A 92 6.06 9.38 -27.46
CA PHE A 92 6.56 9.17 -26.12
C PHE A 92 6.53 10.49 -25.32
N PRO A 93 6.15 10.48 -24.03
CA PRO A 93 6.19 11.71 -23.25
C PRO A 93 7.64 12.17 -23.10
N LYS A 94 7.86 13.47 -23.33
CA LYS A 94 9.17 14.11 -23.14
C LYS A 94 9.51 14.24 -21.66
N ASN A 95 8.50 14.54 -20.83
CA ASN A 95 8.68 14.73 -19.39
C ASN A 95 7.80 13.73 -18.63
N VAL A 96 8.42 12.95 -17.76
CA VAL A 96 7.75 12.00 -16.87
C VAL A 96 8.01 12.44 -15.44
N ILE A 97 6.98 12.86 -14.73
CA ILE A 97 7.15 13.57 -13.46
C ILE A 97 6.37 12.87 -12.36
N VAL A 98 6.99 12.77 -11.18
CA VAL A 98 6.30 12.43 -9.94
C VAL A 98 6.25 13.69 -9.09
N PHE A 99 5.05 14.13 -8.74
CA PHE A 99 4.85 15.29 -7.90
C PHE A 99 4.52 14.86 -6.48
N SER A 100 5.51 14.94 -5.59
CA SER A 100 5.29 14.70 -4.16
C SER A 100 4.74 15.95 -3.50
N LEU A 101 3.63 15.84 -2.77
CA LEU A 101 3.14 16.96 -1.95
C LEU A 101 4.11 17.34 -0.81
N GLN A 102 5.10 16.49 -0.51
CA GLN A 102 6.12 16.77 0.50
C GLN A 102 7.35 17.43 -0.12
N ARG A 103 7.79 16.95 -1.28
CA ARG A 103 9.09 17.30 -1.88
C ARG A 103 9.03 18.15 -3.15
N GLY A 104 7.86 18.26 -3.77
CA GLY A 104 7.70 18.90 -5.08
C GLY A 104 7.91 17.91 -6.23
N PRO A 105 8.17 18.41 -7.45
CA PRO A 105 8.35 17.59 -8.65
C PRO A 105 9.70 16.85 -8.64
N THR A 106 9.69 15.64 -9.17
CA THR A 106 10.89 14.86 -9.48
C THR A 106 10.69 14.26 -10.86
N GLU A 107 11.61 14.56 -11.78
CA GLU A 107 11.58 14.00 -13.12
C GLU A 107 12.20 12.60 -13.13
N ILE A 108 11.55 11.67 -13.81
CA ILE A 108 12.00 10.29 -13.97
C ILE A 108 12.41 10.10 -15.43
N GLN A 109 13.61 9.59 -15.63
CA GLN A 109 14.09 9.24 -16.96
C GLN A 109 13.55 7.87 -17.33
N VAL A 110 12.71 7.81 -18.37
CA VAL A 110 12.16 6.54 -18.88
C VAL A 110 12.75 6.29 -20.26
N ALA A 111 13.56 5.24 -20.37
CA ALA A 111 14.10 4.80 -21.66
C ALA A 111 13.10 3.89 -22.38
N PRO A 112 12.98 3.96 -23.72
CA PRO A 112 12.15 3.03 -24.49
C PRO A 112 12.49 1.54 -24.26
N SER A 113 13.75 1.22 -23.97
CA SER A 113 14.18 -0.15 -23.63
C SER A 113 13.62 -0.63 -22.29
N ALA A 114 13.42 0.26 -21.32
CA ALA A 114 12.78 -0.06 -20.05
C ALA A 114 11.30 -0.41 -20.26
N VAL A 115 10.61 0.26 -21.18
CA VAL A 115 9.23 -0.07 -21.58
C VAL A 115 9.16 -1.45 -22.22
N ALA A 116 10.06 -1.76 -23.17
CA ALA A 116 10.10 -3.10 -23.77
C ALA A 116 10.28 -4.21 -22.72
N THR A 117 11.23 -4.00 -21.79
CA THR A 117 11.50 -4.93 -20.69
C THR A 117 10.27 -5.11 -19.79
N LEU A 118 9.58 -4.01 -19.47
CA LEU A 118 8.35 -4.02 -18.69
C LEU A 118 7.24 -4.83 -19.36
N LEU A 119 7.03 -4.64 -20.67
CA LEU A 119 6.00 -5.36 -21.43
C LEU A 119 6.29 -6.86 -21.49
N ASP A 120 7.56 -7.26 -21.64
CA ASP A 120 7.96 -8.67 -21.58
C ASP A 120 7.65 -9.28 -20.22
N GLN A 121 7.91 -8.56 -19.12
CA GLN A 121 7.57 -9.00 -17.77
C GLN A 121 6.06 -9.15 -17.57
N ILE A 122 5.27 -8.17 -18.05
CA ILE A 122 3.80 -8.21 -17.98
C ILE A 122 3.27 -9.41 -18.77
N ARG A 123 3.75 -9.62 -20.00
CA ARG A 123 3.36 -10.76 -20.82
C ARG A 123 3.70 -12.09 -20.16
N ALA A 124 4.92 -12.22 -19.61
CA ALA A 124 5.32 -13.41 -18.88
C ALA A 124 4.41 -13.67 -17.66
N ALA A 125 4.07 -12.62 -16.91
CA ALA A 125 3.15 -12.71 -15.78
C ALA A 125 1.72 -13.10 -16.20
N GLN A 126 1.21 -12.57 -17.33
CA GLN A 126 -0.09 -12.93 -17.88
C GLN A 126 -0.18 -14.39 -18.32
N LEU A 127 0.93 -14.97 -18.76
CA LEU A 127 1.02 -16.37 -19.20
C LEU A 127 1.27 -17.35 -18.04
N THR A 128 1.65 -16.86 -16.87
CA THR A 128 1.94 -17.71 -15.71
C THR A 128 0.63 -18.17 -15.06
N GLU A 129 0.55 -19.44 -14.65
CA GLU A 129 -0.58 -19.92 -13.84
C GLU A 129 -0.73 -19.10 -12.56
N ARG A 130 -1.97 -18.90 -12.11
CA ARG A 130 -2.23 -18.14 -10.89
C ARG A 130 -1.66 -18.89 -9.68
N THR A 131 -0.52 -18.45 -9.18
CA THR A 131 0.08 -18.97 -7.95
C THR A 131 -0.26 -18.08 -6.76
N ASP A 132 -0.20 -18.64 -5.55
CA ASP A 132 -0.29 -17.85 -4.32
C ASP A 132 0.82 -16.81 -4.28
N ALA A 133 0.42 -15.55 -4.05
CA ALA A 133 1.38 -14.46 -3.89
C ALA A 133 2.24 -14.70 -2.65
N ARG A 134 3.57 -14.66 -2.81
CA ARG A 134 4.55 -14.74 -1.72
C ARG A 134 5.31 -13.42 -1.58
N PRO A 135 4.64 -12.33 -1.18
CA PRO A 135 5.32 -11.06 -1.03
C PRO A 135 6.19 -11.06 0.23
N GLU A 136 7.23 -10.24 0.23
CA GLU A 136 8.12 -10.07 1.39
C GLU A 136 7.35 -9.72 2.69
N ALA A 137 7.96 -10.01 3.84
CA ALA A 137 7.36 -9.77 5.16
C ALA A 137 6.85 -8.33 5.33
N TYR A 138 7.61 -7.34 4.84
CA TYR A 138 7.21 -5.94 4.86
C TYR A 138 5.92 -5.70 4.07
N THR A 139 5.80 -6.26 2.87
CA THR A 139 4.59 -6.14 2.05
C THR A 139 3.41 -6.89 2.68
N CYS A 140 3.64 -8.09 3.20
CA CYS A 140 2.63 -8.86 3.96
C CYS A 140 2.06 -8.05 5.13
N ARG A 141 2.89 -7.27 5.83
CA ARG A 141 2.47 -6.46 7.00
C ARG A 141 1.36 -5.47 6.68
N PHE A 142 1.40 -4.87 5.50
CA PHE A 142 0.43 -3.86 5.09
C PHE A 142 -0.70 -4.41 4.21
N CYS A 143 -0.62 -5.68 3.83
CA CYS A 143 -1.63 -6.32 3.00
C CYS A 143 -3.00 -6.40 3.73
N PRO A 144 -4.08 -5.87 3.14
CA PRO A 144 -5.42 -5.90 3.75
C PRO A 144 -6.01 -7.31 3.80
N LYS A 145 -5.51 -8.24 2.98
CA LYS A 145 -5.96 -9.64 2.94
C LYS A 145 -5.24 -10.54 3.94
N ARG A 146 -4.22 -10.04 4.65
CA ARG A 146 -3.36 -10.87 5.51
C ARG A 146 -4.11 -11.62 6.61
N MET A 147 -5.26 -11.10 7.05
CA MET A 147 -6.10 -11.78 8.05
C MET A 147 -6.59 -13.17 7.59
N THR A 148 -6.76 -13.38 6.29
CA THR A 148 -7.24 -14.65 5.71
C THR A 148 -6.21 -15.34 4.81
N CYS A 149 -5.01 -14.79 4.69
CA CYS A 149 -3.95 -15.34 3.82
C CYS A 149 -3.14 -16.37 4.60
N GLN A 150 -3.33 -17.66 4.33
CA GLN A 150 -2.58 -18.71 5.05
C GLN A 150 -1.05 -18.59 4.89
N PRO A 151 -0.52 -18.34 3.67
CA PRO A 151 0.92 -18.11 3.50
C PRO A 151 1.49 -17.00 4.39
N HIS A 152 0.71 -15.96 4.70
CA HIS A 152 1.16 -14.93 5.66
C HIS A 152 1.33 -15.51 7.07
N TRP A 153 0.37 -16.30 7.56
CA TRP A 153 0.39 -16.86 8.91
C TRP A 153 1.46 -17.91 9.10
N ASP A 154 1.78 -18.66 8.05
CA ASP A 154 2.86 -19.65 8.06
C ASP A 154 4.24 -18.97 8.21
N GLU A 155 4.41 -17.77 7.65
CA GLU A 155 5.68 -17.01 7.68
C GLU A 155 5.87 -16.15 8.95
N VAL A 156 4.78 -15.68 9.58
CA VAL A 156 4.85 -14.78 10.75
C VAL A 156 5.78 -15.27 11.87
N PRO A 157 5.80 -16.57 12.26
CA PRO A 157 6.71 -17.06 13.29
C PRO A 157 8.20 -16.82 12.98
N GLY A 158 8.59 -16.72 11.70
CA GLY A 158 9.96 -16.48 11.27
C GLY A 158 10.36 -15.00 11.21
N TRP A 159 9.45 -14.07 11.46
CA TRP A 159 9.76 -12.64 11.36
C TRP A 159 10.57 -12.15 12.57
N GLU A 160 11.62 -11.35 12.33
CA GLU A 160 12.43 -10.75 13.41
C GLU A 160 11.57 -9.94 14.39
N ARG A 161 10.57 -9.22 13.86
CA ARG A 161 9.66 -8.38 14.63
C ARG A 161 8.23 -8.67 14.20
N PRO A 162 7.59 -9.75 14.66
CA PRO A 162 6.24 -10.06 14.25
C PRO A 162 5.28 -8.97 14.75
N ASP A 163 4.23 -8.70 13.98
CA ASP A 163 3.14 -7.79 14.38
C ASP A 163 1.77 -8.48 14.33
N ALA A 164 1.79 -9.81 14.47
CA ALA A 164 0.63 -10.67 14.38
C ALA A 164 0.80 -11.88 15.30
N ILE A 165 -0.32 -12.35 15.86
CA ILE A 165 -0.42 -13.56 16.67
C ILE A 165 -1.67 -14.34 16.30
N GLU A 166 -1.61 -15.66 16.41
CA GLU A 166 -2.75 -16.54 16.21
C GLU A 166 -2.76 -17.71 17.19
N GLY A 167 -3.93 -18.30 17.39
CA GLY A 167 -4.11 -19.46 18.25
C GLY A 167 -5.51 -19.57 18.82
N ALA A 168 -5.76 -20.65 19.56
CA ALA A 168 -6.97 -20.78 20.36
C ALA A 168 -6.98 -19.75 21.50
N ILE A 169 -8.15 -19.20 21.78
CA ILE A 169 -8.39 -18.35 22.94
C ILE A 169 -8.45 -19.24 24.18
N GLY A 170 -7.51 -19.06 25.11
CA GLY A 170 -7.49 -19.78 26.38
C GLY A 170 -8.28 -19.06 27.49
N ASN A 171 -8.17 -17.73 27.53
CA ASN A 171 -8.81 -16.92 28.56
C ASN A 171 -9.20 -15.53 28.02
N ILE A 172 -10.18 -14.92 28.67
CA ILE A 172 -10.66 -13.55 28.41
C ILE A 172 -10.74 -12.82 29.74
N GLU A 173 -10.00 -11.74 29.88
CA GLU A 173 -10.08 -10.85 31.04
C GLU A 173 -10.69 -9.51 30.63
N ARG A 174 -11.59 -9.00 31.48
CA ARG A 174 -12.25 -7.71 31.25
C ARG A 174 -11.95 -6.78 32.41
N SER A 175 -11.54 -5.57 32.08
CA SER A 175 -11.30 -4.49 33.02
C SER A 175 -12.57 -3.66 33.20
N SER A 176 -12.80 -3.15 34.40
CA SER A 176 -13.84 -2.14 34.67
C SER A 176 -13.61 -0.81 33.92
N SER A 177 -12.40 -0.58 33.40
CA SER A 177 -12.07 0.60 32.58
C SER A 177 -12.47 0.47 31.10
N GLY A 178 -13.20 -0.58 30.70
CA GLY A 178 -13.69 -0.76 29.33
C GLY A 178 -12.64 -1.31 28.36
N THR A 179 -11.62 -1.99 28.89
CA THR A 179 -10.62 -2.73 28.11
C THR A 179 -10.70 -4.23 28.41
N ALA A 180 -10.18 -5.04 27.50
CA ALA A 180 -10.09 -6.47 27.62
C ALA A 180 -8.68 -6.98 27.27
N ALA A 181 -8.41 -8.20 27.72
CA ALA A 181 -7.25 -8.99 27.35
C ALA A 181 -7.67 -10.39 26.88
N LEU A 182 -6.98 -10.92 25.88
CA LEU A 182 -7.19 -12.28 25.35
C LEU A 182 -5.90 -13.08 25.46
N LEU A 183 -5.97 -14.31 25.99
CA LEU A 183 -4.87 -15.25 25.92
C LEU A 183 -4.99 -16.05 24.61
N ILE A 184 -4.18 -15.73 23.59
CA ILE A 184 -4.24 -16.31 22.24
C ILE A 184 -3.00 -17.18 22.01
N GLY A 185 -3.19 -18.50 21.87
CA GLY A 185 -2.09 -19.43 21.62
C GLY A 185 -0.97 -19.31 22.68
N GLY A 186 -1.35 -19.15 23.95
CA GLY A 186 -0.43 -19.01 25.08
C GLY A 186 0.16 -17.60 25.29
N ARG A 187 -0.23 -16.60 24.49
CA ARG A 187 0.30 -15.23 24.55
C ARG A 187 -0.81 -14.24 24.89
N TRP A 188 -0.55 -13.31 25.81
CA TRP A 188 -1.54 -12.30 26.17
C TRP A 188 -1.60 -11.20 25.12
N LEU A 189 -2.79 -10.82 24.70
CA LEU A 189 -3.06 -9.60 23.95
C LEU A 189 -3.88 -8.65 24.82
N THR A 190 -3.26 -7.57 25.27
CA THR A 190 -3.84 -6.62 26.24
C THR A 190 -4.19 -5.27 25.61
N GLY A 191 -4.98 -4.47 26.32
CA GLY A 191 -5.33 -3.11 25.92
C GLY A 191 -6.37 -3.04 24.78
N ILE A 192 -7.12 -4.12 24.57
CA ILE A 192 -8.18 -4.17 23.55
C ILE A 192 -9.36 -3.36 24.08
N PRO A 193 -9.84 -2.31 23.39
CA PRO A 193 -11.11 -1.67 23.77
C PRO A 193 -12.23 -2.71 23.75
N GLU A 194 -13.07 -2.78 24.77
CA GLU A 194 -14.09 -3.83 24.88
C GLU A 194 -15.03 -3.88 23.66
N LYS A 195 -15.39 -2.71 23.14
CA LYS A 195 -16.18 -2.52 21.91
C LYS A 195 -15.49 -3.00 20.62
N ALA A 196 -14.20 -3.30 20.65
CA ALA A 196 -13.41 -3.77 19.52
C ALA A 196 -13.24 -5.30 19.53
N LEU A 197 -13.73 -5.99 20.57
CA LEU A 197 -13.79 -7.45 20.56
C LEU A 197 -14.81 -7.93 19.51
N PRO A 198 -14.43 -8.87 18.62
CA PRO A 198 -15.39 -9.43 17.67
C PRO A 198 -16.49 -10.23 18.38
N ASP A 199 -17.66 -10.29 17.75
CA ASP A 199 -18.73 -11.18 18.16
C ASP A 199 -18.26 -12.65 18.15
N GLY A 200 -18.73 -13.43 19.13
CA GLY A 200 -18.33 -14.83 19.28
C GLY A 200 -16.95 -15.05 19.89
N THR A 201 -16.29 -14.00 20.40
CA THR A 201 -15.06 -14.14 21.19
C THR A 201 -15.35 -14.94 22.46
N ALA A 202 -14.83 -16.17 22.52
CA ALA A 202 -15.00 -17.10 23.63
C ALA A 202 -13.79 -18.06 23.75
N PRO A 203 -13.48 -18.58 24.94
CA PRO A 203 -12.47 -19.63 25.09
C PRO A 203 -12.73 -20.83 24.16
N GLY A 204 -11.66 -21.42 23.64
CA GLY A 204 -11.69 -22.51 22.65
C GLY A 204 -11.86 -22.07 21.20
N LYS A 205 -12.26 -20.83 20.92
CA LYS A 205 -12.32 -20.30 19.54
C LYS A 205 -10.92 -19.96 19.03
N PHE A 206 -10.69 -20.10 17.72
CA PHE A 206 -9.44 -19.68 17.11
C PHE A 206 -9.49 -18.18 16.79
N ALA A 207 -8.43 -17.45 17.11
CA ALA A 207 -8.32 -16.04 16.86
C ALA A 207 -7.04 -15.70 16.11
N ARG A 208 -7.13 -14.66 15.29
CA ARG A 208 -6.03 -14.02 14.58
C ARG A 208 -6.04 -12.54 14.93
N ALA A 209 -4.91 -12.02 15.34
CA ALA A 209 -4.73 -10.60 15.62
C ALA A 209 -3.53 -10.06 14.84
N VAL A 210 -3.69 -8.88 14.25
CA VAL A 210 -2.66 -8.22 13.45
C VAL A 210 -2.54 -6.75 13.82
N ARG A 211 -1.40 -6.12 13.49
CA ARG A 211 -1.03 -4.76 13.92
C ARG A 211 -0.99 -4.68 15.45
N VAL A 212 -0.42 -5.71 16.06
CA VAL A 212 -0.18 -5.80 17.50
C VAL A 212 1.31 -5.60 17.75
N ARG A 213 1.66 -5.11 18.93
CA ARG A 213 3.05 -4.83 19.30
C ARG A 213 3.48 -5.76 20.42
N ARG A 214 4.53 -6.54 20.21
CA ARG A 214 5.18 -7.30 21.28
C ARG A 214 5.71 -6.34 22.36
N ARG A 215 5.41 -6.62 23.63
CA ARG A 215 6.04 -5.94 24.76
C ARG A 215 7.28 -6.74 25.15
N ASN A 216 8.43 -6.09 25.17
CA ASN A 216 9.66 -6.73 25.64
C ASN A 216 9.52 -7.01 27.16
N ASP A 217 10.16 -8.09 27.62
CA ASP A 217 10.38 -8.39 29.05
C ASP A 217 9.14 -8.81 29.86
N SER A 218 8.18 -9.49 29.24
CA SER A 218 7.02 -10.09 29.94
C SER A 218 7.05 -11.61 29.87
N GLU A 219 6.91 -12.27 31.02
CA GLU A 219 6.57 -13.70 31.12
C GLU A 219 5.21 -13.86 31.81
N PRO A 220 4.22 -14.50 31.14
CA PRO A 220 4.25 -14.98 29.75
C PRO A 220 4.29 -13.83 28.74
N GLU A 221 4.69 -14.14 27.51
CA GLU A 221 4.86 -13.15 26.43
C GLU A 221 3.58 -12.31 26.21
N GLU A 222 3.72 -11.01 26.39
CA GLU A 222 2.62 -10.04 26.28
C GLU A 222 2.71 -9.22 24.98
N TRP A 223 1.55 -9.02 24.37
CA TRP A 223 1.31 -8.24 23.17
C TRP A 223 0.31 -7.14 23.50
N ALA A 224 0.48 -5.98 22.88
CA ALA A 224 -0.38 -4.81 23.07
C ALA A 224 -1.19 -4.52 21.81
N ALA A 225 -2.49 -4.34 21.99
CA ALA A 225 -3.36 -3.73 20.98
C ALA A 225 -3.11 -2.21 20.90
N GLY A 226 -3.29 -1.67 19.70
CA GLY A 226 -3.32 -0.24 19.42
C GLY A 226 -4.59 0.15 18.66
N SER A 227 -4.69 1.42 18.28
CA SER A 227 -5.89 1.96 17.61
C SER A 227 -6.19 1.35 16.23
N THR A 228 -5.21 0.67 15.63
CA THR A 228 -5.33 0.05 14.31
C THR A 228 -5.33 -1.48 14.37
N THR A 229 -5.27 -2.07 15.57
CA THR A 229 -5.30 -3.52 15.76
C THR A 229 -6.59 -4.09 15.18
N LEU A 230 -6.45 -5.21 14.47
CA LEU A 230 -7.56 -5.97 13.94
C LEU A 230 -7.52 -7.35 14.56
N ILE A 231 -8.67 -7.82 15.06
CA ILE A 231 -8.86 -9.15 15.64
C ILE A 231 -9.98 -9.83 14.87
N ARG A 232 -9.81 -11.11 14.57
CA ARG A 232 -10.84 -11.93 13.93
C ARG A 232 -10.94 -13.28 14.59
N ILE A 233 -12.16 -13.75 14.81
CA ILE A 233 -12.47 -15.13 15.17
C ILE A 233 -12.60 -15.96 13.89
N THR A 234 -11.93 -17.11 13.84
CA THR A 234 -11.97 -18.03 12.70
C THR A 234 -12.46 -19.41 13.14
N HIS A 235 -13.04 -20.16 12.19
CA HIS A 235 -13.68 -21.45 12.48
C HIS A 235 -12.71 -22.65 12.48
N ALA A 236 -11.46 -22.46 12.05
CA ALA A 236 -10.38 -23.45 12.09
C ALA A 236 -9.03 -22.78 11.78
N ARG A 237 -7.93 -23.54 11.90
CA ARG A 237 -6.71 -23.33 11.11
C ARG A 237 -6.94 -23.87 9.70
#